data_AF-R8BLJ9-F1
#
_entry.id   AF-R8BLJ9-F1
#
_cell.length_a   1.000
_cell.length_b   1.000
_cell.length_c   1.000
_cell.angle_alpha   90.00
_cell.angle_beta   90.00
_cell.angle_gamma   90.00
#
_symmetry.space_group_name_H-M   'P 1'
#
loop_
_entity.id
_entity.type
_entity.pdbx_description
1 polymer ?
#
loop_
_entity_poly.entity_id
_entity_poly.type
_entity_poly.pdbx_seq_one_letter_code
_entity_poly.pdbx_strand_id
1 'polypeptide(L)'
;MVAIMFSFCTPLMINGDAQWGVKTGFFFAGTGAVAVVIAWFILPEVARRTPAEIDEMFDKKVNLRKFDRYVTEVQMRADQIHEKLHQET
;
A
#
# COMPACT_ATOMS: atom_id res chain seq x y z
N MET A 1 -5.86 -20.95 -9.25
CA MET A 1 -5.02 -21.17 -10.45
C MET A 1 -3.55 -20.80 -10.19
N VAL A 2 -3.24 -19.56 -9.79
CA VAL A 2 -1.85 -19.10 -9.51
C VAL A 2 -1.17 -19.91 -8.40
N ALA A 3 -1.86 -20.17 -7.29
CA ALA A 3 -1.30 -20.96 -6.18
C ALA A 3 -0.89 -22.38 -6.62
N ILE A 4 -1.69 -23.03 -7.46
CA ILE A 4 -1.41 -24.38 -7.97
C ILE A 4 -0.15 -24.36 -8.85
N MET A 5 -0.03 -23.40 -9.77
CA MET A 5 1.18 -23.23 -10.60
C MET A 5 2.43 -23.04 -9.74
N PHE A 6 2.35 -22.22 -8.69
CA PHE A 6 3.47 -21.97 -7.79
C PHE A 6 3.89 -23.23 -7.02
N SER A 7 2.92 -24.02 -6.53
CA SER A 7 3.17 -25.27 -5.82
C SER A 7 3.80 -26.36 -6.68
N PHE A 8 3.54 -26.37 -8.00
CA PHE A 8 4.17 -27.32 -8.93
C PHE A 8 5.54 -26.83 -9.45
N CYS A 9 5.67 -25.54 -9.79
CA CYS A 9 6.90 -25.03 -10.38
C CYS A 9 8.03 -24.87 -9.35
N THR A 10 7.73 -24.46 -8.12
CA THR A 10 8.76 -24.19 -7.10
C THR A 10 9.61 -25.42 -6.75
N PRO A 11 9.04 -26.63 -6.55
CA PRO A 11 9.83 -27.84 -6.34
C PRO A 11 10.71 -28.22 -7.54
N LEU A 12 10.22 -28.03 -8.77
CA LEU A 12 10.98 -28.28 -10.01
C LEU A 12 12.14 -27.28 -10.18
N MET A 13 11.97 -26.04 -9.73
CA MET A 13 13.05 -25.04 -9.73
C MET A 13 14.12 -25.32 -8.66
N ILE A 14 13.80 -26.03 -7.58
CA ILE A 14 14.77 -26.30 -6.51
C ILE A 14 15.47 -27.64 -6.72
N ASN A 15 14.72 -28.67 -7.08
CA ASN A 15 15.18 -30.06 -7.17
C ASN A 15 15.12 -30.64 -8.59
N GLY A 16 14.84 -29.83 -9.61
CA GLY A 16 14.84 -30.29 -11.01
C GLY A 16 16.24 -30.41 -11.59
N ASP A 17 16.34 -31.07 -12.75
CA ASP A 17 17.61 -31.29 -13.47
C ASP A 17 18.28 -29.99 -13.95
N ALA A 18 17.49 -28.92 -14.10
CA ALA A 18 18.03 -27.58 -14.27
C ALA A 18 18.56 -27.13 -12.90
N GLN A 19 19.89 -27.07 -12.74
CA GLN A 19 20.64 -26.74 -11.50
C GLN A 19 20.38 -25.33 -10.94
N TRP A 20 19.12 -24.98 -10.70
CA TRP A 20 18.65 -23.69 -10.22
C TRP A 20 18.89 -23.57 -8.72
N GLY A 21 18.54 -24.58 -7.92
CA GLY A 21 18.86 -24.64 -6.48
C GLY A 21 18.59 -23.32 -5.76
N VAL A 22 19.63 -22.74 -5.13
CA VAL A 22 19.54 -21.45 -4.40
C VAL A 22 19.28 -20.25 -5.32
N LYS A 23 19.62 -20.32 -6.62
CA LYS A 23 19.42 -19.22 -7.58
C LYS A 23 17.95 -18.89 -7.80
N THR A 24 17.05 -19.83 -7.52
CA THR A 24 15.60 -19.63 -7.48
C THR A 24 15.19 -18.49 -6.54
N GLY A 25 15.94 -18.25 -5.46
CA GLY A 25 15.73 -17.11 -4.57
C GLY A 25 15.89 -15.76 -5.27
N PHE A 26 16.84 -15.63 -6.20
CA PHE A 26 17.01 -14.39 -6.97
C PHE A 26 15.88 -14.14 -7.97
N PHE A 27 15.25 -15.19 -8.49
CA PHE A 27 14.07 -15.07 -9.35
C PHE A 27 12.88 -14.47 -8.56
N PHE A 28 12.62 -15.00 -7.36
CA PHE A 28 11.55 -14.46 -6.51
C PHE A 28 11.89 -13.10 -5.92
N ALA A 29 13.16 -12.85 -5.58
CA ALA A 29 13.59 -11.53 -5.15
C ALA A 29 13.45 -10.49 -6.28
N GLY A 30 13.77 -10.84 -7.52
CA GLY A 30 13.62 -9.96 -8.68
C GLY A 30 12.16 -9.64 -8.98
N THR A 31 11.30 -10.66 -9.05
CA THR A 31 9.85 -10.46 -9.28
C THR A 31 9.18 -9.74 -8.11
N GLY A 32 9.57 -10.06 -6.86
CA GLY A 32 9.13 -9.35 -5.67
C GLY A 32 9.57 -7.88 -5.64
N ALA A 33 10.80 -7.58 -6.03
CA ALA A 33 11.29 -6.21 -6.12
C ALA A 33 10.50 -5.38 -7.14
N VAL A 34 10.17 -5.95 -8.31
CA VAL A 34 9.30 -5.28 -9.29
C VAL A 34 7.92 -4.99 -8.69
N ALA A 35 7.32 -5.95 -7.97
CA ALA A 35 6.05 -5.74 -7.29
C ALA A 35 6.13 -4.62 -6.24
N VAL A 36 7.22 -4.56 -5.46
CA VAL A 36 7.46 -3.48 -4.47
C VAL A 36 7.59 -2.12 -5.16
N VAL A 37 8.33 -2.04 -6.27
CA VAL A 37 8.48 -0.78 -7.02
C VAL A 37 7.12 -0.30 -7.53
N ILE A 38 6.30 -1.19 -8.10
CA ILE A 38 4.96 -0.83 -8.57
C ILE A 38 4.09 -0.38 -7.39
N ALA A 39 4.09 -1.14 -6.29
CA ALA A 39 3.36 -0.78 -5.08
C ALA A 39 3.76 0.59 -4.54
N TRP A 40 5.05 0.96 -4.62
CA TRP A 40 5.56 2.27 -4.25
C TRP A 40 5.05 3.45 -5.12
N PHE A 41 4.62 3.19 -6.36
CA PHE A 41 3.98 4.21 -7.21
C PHE A 41 2.47 4.29 -7.01
N ILE A 42 1.82 3.18 -6.66
CA ILE A 42 0.36 3.05 -6.63
C ILE A 42 -0.24 3.20 -5.23
N LEU A 43 0.46 2.79 -4.17
CA LEU A 43 -0.09 2.85 -2.81
C LEU A 43 0.03 4.27 -2.24
N PRO A 44 -1.10 4.92 -1.87
CA PRO A 44 -1.08 6.14 -1.08
C PRO A 44 -0.80 5.83 0.39
N GLU A 45 -0.28 6.83 1.11
CA GLU A 45 -0.18 6.77 2.57
C GLU A 45 -1.59 7.00 3.17
N VAL A 46 -2.16 5.96 3.78
CA VAL A 46 -3.50 5.97 4.39
C VAL A 46 -3.46 5.79 5.91
N ALA A 47 -2.27 5.68 6.50
CA ALA A 47 -2.16 5.51 7.95
C ALA A 47 -2.75 6.73 8.68
N ARG A 48 -3.47 6.46 9.79
CA ARG A 48 -4.03 7.47 10.70
C ARG A 48 -5.04 8.44 10.07
N ARG A 49 -5.66 8.06 8.94
CA ARG A 49 -6.74 8.83 8.31
C ARG A 49 -8.08 8.15 8.49
N THR A 50 -9.13 8.94 8.64
CA THR A 50 -10.50 8.41 8.66
C THR A 50 -10.96 8.07 7.23
N PRO A 51 -11.88 7.10 7.03
CA PRO A 51 -12.39 6.78 5.69
C PRO A 51 -12.96 8.01 4.94
N ALA A 52 -13.61 8.92 5.67
CA ALA A 52 -14.15 10.16 5.12
C ALA A 52 -13.05 11.12 4.61
N GLU A 53 -11.92 11.20 5.30
CA GLU A 53 -10.76 12.00 4.84
C GLU A 53 -10.13 11.41 3.58
N ILE A 54 -10.06 10.07 3.51
CA ILE A 54 -9.51 9.36 2.36
C ILE A 54 -10.37 9.61 1.11
N ASP A 55 -11.69 9.48 1.24
CA ASP A 55 -12.61 9.77 0.13
C ASP A 55 -12.48 11.21 -0.38
N GLU A 56 -12.39 12.20 0.52
CA GLU A 56 -12.19 13.60 0.14
C GLU A 56 -10.89 13.80 -0.68
N MET A 57 -9.80 13.12 -0.29
CA MET A 57 -8.52 13.20 -1.00
C MET A 57 -8.55 12.54 -2.38
N PHE A 58 -9.32 11.44 -2.53
CA PHE A 58 -9.54 10.81 -3.83
C PHE A 58 -10.38 11.69 -4.75
N ASP A 59 -11.45 12.31 -4.23
CA ASP A 59 -12.28 13.26 -4.99
C ASP A 59 -11.48 14.47 -5.48
N LYS A 60 -10.63 15.01 -4.60
CA LYS A 60 -9.73 16.14 -4.92
C LYS A 60 -8.52 15.75 -5.77
N LYS A 61 -8.39 14.47 -6.14
CA LYS A 61 -7.26 13.91 -6.94
C LYS A 61 -5.90 14.34 -6.40
N VAL A 62 -5.76 14.35 -5.08
CA VAL A 62 -4.50 14.68 -4.44
C VAL A 62 -3.45 13.65 -4.90
N ASN A 63 -2.21 14.10 -5.13
CA ASN A 63 -1.15 13.16 -5.45
C ASN A 63 -0.97 12.19 -4.26
N LEU A 64 -1.00 10.89 -4.52
CA LEU A 64 -0.94 9.81 -3.53
C LEU A 64 0.25 9.96 -2.56
N ARG A 65 1.36 10.54 -3.03
CA ARG A 65 2.56 10.80 -2.20
C ARG A 65 2.46 12.03 -1.29
N LYS A 66 1.41 12.83 -1.45
CA LYS A 66 1.15 14.02 -0.62
C LYS A 66 0.02 13.78 0.40
N PHE A 67 -0.57 12.58 0.43
CA PHE A 67 -1.66 12.24 1.36
C PHE A 67 -1.27 12.44 2.83
N ASP A 68 -0.03 12.14 3.20
CA ASP A 68 0.47 12.32 4.57
C ASP A 68 0.30 13.76 5.09
N ARG A 69 0.71 14.76 4.29
CA ARG A 69 0.70 16.18 4.69
C ARG A 69 -0.55 16.94 4.25
N TYR A 70 -1.51 16.29 3.61
CA TYR A 70 -2.70 16.98 3.14
C TYR A 70 -3.65 17.23 4.31
N VAL A 71 -4.09 18.47 4.47
CA VAL A 71 -5.11 18.84 5.47
C VAL A 71 -6.45 18.81 4.78
N THR A 72 -7.29 17.86 5.16
CA THR A 72 -8.65 17.70 4.65
C THR A 72 -9.62 18.66 5.33
N GLU A 73 -10.70 19.01 4.64
CA GLU A 73 -11.76 19.85 5.20
C GLU A 73 -12.51 19.12 6.31
N VAL A 74 -12.65 17.80 6.21
CA VAL A 74 -13.20 16.95 7.28
C VAL A 74 -12.41 17.12 8.58
N GLN A 75 -11.08 17.14 8.52
CA GLN A 75 -10.22 17.35 9.69
C GLN A 75 -10.42 18.75 10.30
N MET A 76 -10.40 19.79 9.46
CA MET A 76 -10.58 21.17 9.94
C MET A 76 -11.95 21.36 10.61
N ARG A 77 -13.00 20.72 10.10
CA ARG A 77 -14.34 20.81 10.67
C ARG A 77 -14.44 20.08 12.02
N ALA A 78 -13.78 18.94 12.17
CA ALA A 78 -13.72 18.21 13.43
C ALA A 78 -13.02 19.05 14.52
N ASP A 79 -11.90 19.69 14.17
CA ASP A 79 -11.15 20.56 15.09
C ASP A 79 -12.00 21.78 15.54
N GLN A 80 -12.73 22.41 14.60
CA GLN A 80 -13.64 23.52 14.92
C GLN A 80 -14.78 23.13 15.86
N ILE A 81 -15.32 21.92 15.73
CA ILE A 81 -16.38 21.42 16.62
C ILE A 81 -15.82 21.19 18.03
N HIS A 82 -14.63 20.59 18.12
CA HIS A 82 -13.94 20.37 19.39
C HIS A 82 -13.60 21.68 20.11
N GLU A 83 -13.23 22.73 19.38
CA GLU A 83 -12.94 24.04 19.97
C GLU A 83 -14.20 24.71 20.51
N LYS A 84 -15.32 24.64 19.78
CA LYS A 84 -16.61 25.19 20.23
C LYS A 84 -17.14 24.50 21.49
N LEU A 85 -17.03 23.17 21.55
CA LEU A 85 -17.42 22.39 22.73
C LEU A 85 -16.62 22.77 23.99
N HIS A 86 -15.32 23.07 23.83
CA HIS A 86 -14.49 23.54 24.94
C HIS A 86 -14.78 24.99 25.36
N GLN A 87 -15.31 25.83 24.47
CA GLN A 87 -15.71 27.20 24.85
C GLN A 87 -17.06 27.25 25.56
N GLU A 88 -17.91 26.24 25.37
CA GLU A 88 -19.25 26.16 25.99
C GLU A 88 -19.26 25.49 27.38
N THR A 89 -18.15 24.86 27.81
CA THR A 89 -18.00 24.19 29.12
C THR A 89 -17.24 25.06 30.12
#